data_AF-A0A7J5Y506-F1
#
_entry.id   AF-A0A7J5Y506-F1
#
_cell.length_a   1.000
_cell.length_b   1.000
_cell.length_c   1.000
_cell.angle_alpha   90.00
_cell.angle_beta   90.00
_cell.angle_gamma   90.00
#
_symmetry.space_group_name_H-M   'P 1'
#
loop_
_entity.id
_entity.type
_entity.pdbx_description
1 polymer ?
#
loop_
_entity_poly.entity_id
_entity_poly.type
_entity_poly.pdbx_seq_one_letter_code
_entity_poly.pdbx_strand_id
1 'polypeptide(L)'
;MKRVSGEEDSVILAEIRKLRNEHTEAANDNKEALERLDNVFKNGGKNSLRVVNAEERLGDTEDRKARLERSVAFLLHQEAKLAAKCDDLESRSRRNNVRIHGIPEDSEKNDTIGFISGFIRSSLQIPAEVDIRIERAHRSLLAKPKENTAPPRAIIVRFLDYRVKEQVIQQAWKQKTTYEGRTIYFNQDYTNEVQKKRKQVRDVIKKLKDKNVKAQSPYPAQLKVFLASGTKIFTTLTEAAPMLRDMGIHVQEEERDELQRLRTQSSWTMVTRQKDKRSQPHPQGQTHMPSLNKLTVMITMYKLEREVKILSWFAYDNRFKPNLGDQNFKEWETKGITAMCTVTKNGSMMSFVDLKEKYGLENSDFFRYLQLRDYFIKEIQTKTSNGVIDILIRTYNRTRLKATSALHKNKRDSRATSTVYINKKWVKELSIEITTEEWLNMCQSLQTTRTQGLGESLGGKTSLDSS
;
A
#
# COMPACT_ATOMS: atom_id res chain seq x y z
N MET A 1 -66.77 18.68 -75.19
CA MET A 1 -65.52 18.57 -74.42
C MET A 1 -65.60 19.51 -73.22
N LYS A 2 -65.26 19.02 -72.02
CA LYS A 2 -65.03 19.75 -70.75
C LYS A 2 -66.24 20.23 -69.90
N ARG A 3 -66.87 19.29 -69.18
CA ARG A 3 -67.42 19.49 -67.81
C ARG A 3 -67.00 18.28 -66.97
N VAL A 4 -65.74 18.27 -66.55
CA VAL A 4 -65.17 17.25 -65.63
C VAL A 4 -64.26 17.90 -64.56
N SER A 5 -63.77 19.14 -64.75
CA SER A 5 -62.72 19.69 -63.88
C SER A 5 -63.16 20.20 -62.50
N GLY A 6 -64.42 20.65 -62.31
CA GLY A 6 -64.80 21.33 -61.05
C GLY A 6 -64.97 20.42 -59.83
N GLU A 7 -65.32 19.15 -60.03
CA GLU A 7 -65.53 18.18 -58.96
C GLU A 7 -64.20 17.53 -58.55
N GLU A 8 -63.33 17.26 -59.54
CA GLU A 8 -61.93 16.87 -59.33
C GLU A 8 -61.17 17.95 -58.55
N ASP A 9 -61.33 19.23 -58.90
CA ASP A 9 -60.69 20.35 -58.20
C ASP A 9 -61.13 20.47 -56.73
N SER A 10 -62.41 20.17 -56.41
CA SER A 10 -62.92 20.18 -55.03
C SER A 10 -62.37 19.03 -54.18
N VAL A 11 -62.25 17.83 -54.78
CA VAL A 11 -61.66 16.66 -54.11
C VAL A 11 -60.17 16.90 -53.85
N ILE A 12 -59.46 17.49 -54.83
CA ILE A 12 -58.05 17.88 -54.69
C ILE A 12 -57.87 18.90 -53.55
N LEU A 13 -58.74 19.91 -53.45
CA LEU A 13 -58.68 20.90 -52.37
C LEU A 13 -58.94 20.30 -50.98
N ALA A 14 -59.84 19.32 -50.87
CA ALA A 14 -60.10 18.62 -49.61
C ALA A 14 -58.88 17.78 -49.18
N GLU A 15 -58.25 17.06 -50.11
CA GLU A 15 -57.06 16.26 -49.81
C GLU A 15 -55.85 17.14 -49.47
N ILE A 16 -55.69 18.30 -50.13
CA ILE A 16 -54.67 19.30 -49.78
C ILE A 16 -54.86 19.82 -48.35
N ARG A 17 -56.10 20.08 -47.92
CA ARG A 17 -56.39 20.51 -46.53
C ARG A 17 -56.07 19.42 -45.52
N LYS A 18 -56.41 18.16 -45.84
CA LYS A 18 -56.10 17.01 -45.00
C LYS A 18 -54.58 16.80 -44.85
N LEU A 19 -53.84 16.82 -45.96
CA LEU A 19 -52.38 16.78 -45.96
C LEU A 19 -51.77 17.94 -45.15
N ARG A 20 -52.36 19.14 -45.22
CA ARG A 20 -51.90 20.29 -44.43
C ARG A 20 -52.12 20.06 -42.93
N ASN A 21 -53.25 19.50 -42.53
CA ASN A 21 -53.54 19.18 -41.14
C ASN A 21 -52.61 18.08 -40.60
N GLU A 22 -52.43 16.99 -41.35
CA GLU A 22 -51.49 15.91 -41.02
C GLU A 22 -50.04 16.44 -40.91
N HIS A 23 -49.62 17.33 -41.81
CA HIS A 23 -48.32 17.98 -41.73
C HIS A 23 -48.19 18.89 -40.49
N THR A 24 -49.29 19.53 -40.05
CA THR A 24 -49.30 20.38 -38.86
C THR A 24 -49.24 19.56 -37.58
N GLU A 25 -49.95 18.42 -37.53
CA GLU A 25 -49.88 17.45 -36.44
C GLU A 25 -48.48 16.82 -36.34
N ALA A 26 -47.92 16.35 -37.46
CA ALA A 26 -46.56 15.83 -37.51
C ALA A 26 -45.52 16.87 -37.09
N ALA A 27 -45.72 18.15 -37.42
CA ALA A 27 -44.85 19.24 -36.97
C ALA A 27 -44.94 19.47 -35.44
N ASN A 28 -46.14 19.35 -34.87
CA ASN A 28 -46.34 19.46 -33.42
C ASN A 28 -45.74 18.26 -32.67
N ASP A 29 -45.93 17.03 -33.16
CA ASP A 29 -45.32 15.83 -32.59
C ASP A 29 -43.79 15.88 -32.64
N ASN A 30 -43.23 16.36 -33.76
CA ASN A 30 -41.79 16.59 -33.89
C ASN A 30 -41.29 17.64 -32.90
N LYS A 31 -42.06 18.72 -32.67
CA LYS A 31 -41.73 19.73 -31.67
C LYS A 31 -41.69 19.13 -30.25
N GLU A 32 -42.69 18.34 -29.87
CA GLU A 32 -42.70 17.65 -28.57
C GLU A 32 -41.55 16.65 -28.43
N ALA A 33 -41.23 15.90 -29.48
CA ALA A 33 -40.11 14.96 -29.49
C ALA A 33 -38.77 15.68 -29.30
N LEU A 34 -38.59 16.85 -29.92
CA LEU A 34 -37.40 17.69 -29.76
C LEU A 34 -37.29 18.23 -28.33
N GLU A 35 -38.39 18.66 -27.71
CA GLU A 35 -38.40 19.11 -26.31
C GLU A 35 -38.08 17.96 -25.34
N ARG A 36 -38.58 16.75 -25.59
CA ARG A 36 -38.23 15.55 -24.80
C ARG A 36 -36.75 15.21 -24.96
N LEU A 37 -36.21 15.27 -26.17
CA LEU A 37 -34.79 15.04 -26.44
C LEU A 37 -33.91 16.07 -25.73
N ASP A 38 -34.25 17.35 -25.80
CA ASP A 38 -33.52 18.42 -25.11
C ASP A 38 -33.48 18.20 -23.58
N ASN A 39 -34.61 17.79 -22.98
CA ASN A 39 -34.68 17.43 -21.58
C ASN A 39 -33.80 16.22 -21.23
N VAL A 40 -33.76 15.19 -22.09
CA VAL A 40 -32.87 14.03 -21.93
C VAL A 40 -31.40 14.45 -22.04
N PHE A 41 -31.04 15.34 -22.97
CA PHE A 41 -29.67 15.85 -23.10
C PHE A 41 -29.25 16.69 -21.88
N LYS A 42 -30.12 17.58 -21.39
CA LYS A 42 -29.90 18.36 -20.17
C LYS A 42 -29.70 17.47 -18.95
N ASN A 43 -30.56 16.47 -18.77
CA ASN A 43 -30.45 15.51 -17.66
C ASN A 43 -29.23 14.60 -17.80
N GLY A 44 -28.88 14.18 -19.01
CA GLY A 44 -27.66 13.45 -19.32
C GLY A 44 -26.40 14.24 -18.96
N GLY A 45 -26.37 15.54 -19.26
CA GLY A 45 -25.30 16.46 -18.86
C GLY A 45 -25.15 16.59 -17.34
N LYS A 46 -26.27 16.79 -16.63
CA LYS A 46 -26.29 16.86 -15.15
C LYS A 46 -25.82 15.54 -14.51
N ASN A 47 -26.30 14.40 -15.01
CA ASN A 47 -25.89 13.08 -14.51
C ASN A 47 -24.41 12.81 -14.80
N SER A 48 -23.91 13.20 -15.98
CA SER A 48 -22.49 13.08 -16.31
C SER A 48 -21.62 13.90 -15.36
N LEU A 49 -22.05 15.11 -14.95
CA LEU A 49 -21.34 15.91 -13.96
C LEU A 49 -21.36 15.26 -12.56
N ARG A 50 -22.49 14.70 -12.14
CA ARG A 50 -22.60 13.99 -10.85
C ARG A 50 -21.69 12.77 -10.79
N VAL A 51 -21.59 12.00 -11.88
CA VAL A 51 -20.70 10.84 -11.98
C VAL A 51 -19.24 11.27 -11.85
N VAL A 52 -18.82 12.33 -12.56
CA VAL A 52 -17.44 12.85 -12.44
C VAL A 52 -17.11 13.27 -11.01
N ASN A 53 -18.01 13.99 -10.34
CA ASN A 53 -17.81 14.42 -8.96
C ASN A 53 -17.75 13.22 -7.99
N ALA A 54 -18.55 12.19 -8.22
CA ALA A 54 -18.51 10.96 -7.42
C ALA A 54 -17.20 10.18 -7.64
N GLU A 55 -16.72 10.10 -8.88
CA GLU A 55 -15.44 9.47 -9.24
C GLU A 55 -14.25 10.21 -8.61
N GLU A 56 -14.24 11.55 -8.62
CA GLU A 56 -13.19 12.35 -7.96
C GLU A 56 -13.17 12.09 -6.45
N ARG A 57 -14.33 12.13 -5.80
CA ARG A 57 -14.47 11.82 -4.36
C ARG A 57 -14.04 10.40 -4.02
N LEU A 58 -14.34 9.43 -4.89
CA LEU A 58 -13.92 8.04 -4.70
C LEU A 58 -12.40 7.92 -4.81
N GLY A 59 -11.79 8.56 -5.83
CA GLY A 59 -10.34 8.61 -5.98
C GLY A 59 -9.63 9.22 -4.77
N ASP A 60 -10.13 10.35 -4.25
CA ASP A 60 -9.59 10.98 -3.04
C ASP A 60 -9.68 10.05 -1.81
N THR A 61 -10.79 9.30 -1.71
CA THR A 61 -11.02 8.34 -0.63
C THR A 61 -10.08 7.15 -0.74
N GLU A 62 -9.86 6.61 -1.94
CA GLU A 62 -8.91 5.54 -2.21
C GLU A 62 -7.47 5.96 -1.90
N ASP A 63 -7.08 7.16 -2.31
CA ASP A 63 -5.75 7.70 -2.04
C ASP A 63 -5.55 7.95 -0.54
N ARG A 64 -6.58 8.43 0.17
CA ARG A 64 -6.56 8.57 1.63
C ARG A 64 -6.43 7.19 2.29
N LYS A 65 -7.18 6.19 1.84
CA LYS A 65 -7.10 4.81 2.34
C LYS A 65 -5.69 4.25 2.17
N ALA A 66 -5.09 4.37 0.98
CA ALA A 66 -3.74 3.89 0.70
C ALA A 66 -2.65 4.61 1.54
N ARG A 67 -2.84 5.90 1.86
CA ARG A 67 -1.96 6.62 2.80
C ARG A 67 -2.11 6.08 4.23
N LEU A 68 -3.34 5.91 4.69
CA LEU A 68 -3.61 5.37 6.03
C LEU A 68 -3.08 3.95 6.18
N GLU A 69 -3.26 3.08 5.19
CA GLU A 69 -2.73 1.72 5.20
C GLU A 69 -1.20 1.70 5.31
N ARG A 70 -0.50 2.62 4.65
CA ARG A 70 0.97 2.75 4.81
C ARG A 70 1.36 3.27 6.19
N SER A 71 0.66 4.28 6.70
CA SER A 71 0.92 4.83 8.05
C SER A 71 0.68 3.78 9.13
N VAL A 72 -0.42 3.03 9.07
CA VAL A 72 -0.70 1.94 10.01
C VAL A 72 0.38 0.84 9.89
N ALA A 73 0.91 0.57 8.69
CA ALA A 73 1.97 -0.44 8.50
C ALA A 73 3.25 -0.03 9.21
N PHE A 74 3.65 1.22 9.00
CA PHE A 74 4.78 1.81 9.65
C PHE A 74 4.61 1.82 11.18
N LEU A 75 3.44 2.22 11.68
CA LEU A 75 3.16 2.27 13.12
C LEU A 75 3.18 0.88 13.76
N LEU A 76 2.58 -0.14 13.15
CA LEU A 76 2.66 -1.52 13.67
C LEU A 76 4.10 -2.03 13.70
N HIS A 77 4.91 -1.70 12.68
CA HIS A 77 6.31 -2.10 12.67
C HIS A 77 7.12 -1.40 13.78
N GLN A 78 6.92 -0.10 13.99
CA GLN A 78 7.57 0.62 15.08
C GLN A 78 7.12 0.13 16.44
N GLU A 79 5.82 -0.14 16.61
CA GLU A 79 5.25 -0.69 17.85
C GLU A 79 5.85 -2.06 18.16
N ALA A 80 5.94 -2.98 17.18
CA ALA A 80 6.60 -4.26 17.35
C ALA A 80 8.08 -4.13 17.74
N LYS A 81 8.81 -3.20 17.10
CA LYS A 81 10.21 -2.91 17.40
C LYS A 81 10.39 -2.35 18.82
N LEU A 82 9.52 -1.43 19.24
CA LEU A 82 9.55 -0.85 20.58
C LEU A 82 9.18 -1.89 21.63
N ALA A 83 8.13 -2.67 21.41
CA ALA A 83 7.73 -3.77 22.29
C ALA A 83 8.88 -4.77 22.50
N ALA A 84 9.54 -5.20 21.42
CA ALA A 84 10.70 -6.09 21.51
C ALA A 84 11.88 -5.47 22.28
N LYS A 85 12.13 -4.16 22.09
CA LYS A 85 13.19 -3.43 22.82
C LYS A 85 12.86 -3.31 24.31
N CYS A 86 11.62 -3.00 24.66
CA CYS A 86 11.16 -2.91 26.04
C CYS A 86 11.28 -4.27 26.74
N ASP A 87 10.83 -5.37 26.10
CA ASP A 87 10.94 -6.72 26.65
C ASP A 87 12.40 -7.16 26.85
N ASP A 88 13.30 -6.83 25.92
CA ASP A 88 14.73 -7.11 26.05
C ASP A 88 15.40 -6.32 27.18
N LEU A 89 15.09 -5.03 27.33
CA LEU A 89 15.60 -4.20 28.43
C LEU A 89 15.10 -4.69 29.79
N GLU A 90 13.81 -5.01 29.89
CA GLU A 90 13.20 -5.55 31.10
C GLU A 90 13.79 -6.92 31.44
N SER A 91 13.93 -7.81 30.46
CA SER A 91 14.55 -9.12 30.61
C SER A 91 15.99 -9.02 31.11
N ARG A 92 16.78 -8.06 30.59
CA ARG A 92 18.15 -7.80 31.05
C ARG A 92 18.19 -7.35 32.51
N SER A 93 17.29 -6.46 32.91
CA SER A 93 17.18 -5.98 34.29
C SER A 93 16.85 -7.11 35.28
N ARG A 94 16.09 -8.12 34.83
CA ARG A 94 15.66 -9.27 35.64
C ARG A 94 16.63 -10.45 35.64
N ARG A 95 17.76 -10.42 34.91
CA ARG A 95 18.68 -11.57 34.79
C ARG A 95 19.26 -12.05 36.13
N ASN A 96 19.46 -11.13 37.06
CA ASN A 96 19.96 -11.42 38.40
C ASN A 96 18.85 -11.74 39.41
N ASN A 97 17.60 -11.81 38.95
CA ASN A 97 16.46 -12.07 39.81
C ASN A 97 16.10 -13.57 39.81
N VAL A 98 15.71 -14.06 40.97
CA VAL A 98 15.07 -15.37 41.17
C VAL A 98 13.74 -15.14 41.87
N ARG A 99 12.74 -15.90 41.46
CA ARG A 99 11.40 -15.88 42.05
C ARG A 99 11.18 -17.17 42.84
N ILE A 100 10.99 -17.04 44.14
CA ILE A 100 10.81 -18.13 45.08
C ILE A 100 9.32 -18.24 45.45
N HIS A 101 8.74 -19.41 45.25
CA HIS A 101 7.31 -19.68 45.50
C HIS A 101 7.13 -20.69 46.63
N GLY A 102 6.04 -20.56 47.38
CA GLY A 102 5.60 -21.54 48.38
C GLY A 102 5.94 -21.20 49.83
N ILE A 103 6.76 -20.17 50.07
CA ILE A 103 7.08 -19.70 51.44
C ILE A 103 5.81 -19.04 52.03
N PRO A 104 5.29 -19.50 53.18
CA PRO A 104 4.11 -18.92 53.84
C PRO A 104 4.25 -17.41 54.05
N GLU A 105 3.15 -16.64 53.99
CA GLU A 105 3.23 -15.20 54.23
C GLU A 105 3.76 -14.91 55.64
N ASP A 106 4.50 -13.81 55.79
CA ASP A 106 5.07 -13.31 57.04
C ASP A 106 6.19 -14.17 57.68
N SER A 107 6.61 -15.29 57.07
CA SER A 107 7.78 -16.08 57.53
C SER A 107 9.07 -15.26 57.60
N GLU A 108 9.22 -14.25 56.74
CA GLU A 108 10.38 -13.36 56.69
C GLU A 108 10.46 -12.37 57.86
N LYS A 109 9.31 -12.09 58.50
CA LYS A 109 9.16 -10.98 59.46
C LYS A 109 9.66 -9.66 58.86
N ASN A 110 10.55 -8.96 59.56
CA ASN A 110 11.07 -7.65 59.16
C ASN A 110 12.33 -7.70 58.29
N ASP A 111 12.98 -8.86 58.15
CA ASP A 111 14.22 -9.00 57.39
C ASP A 111 14.11 -10.11 56.33
N THR A 112 13.58 -9.72 55.17
CA THR A 112 13.49 -10.62 54.00
C THR A 112 14.87 -11.04 53.51
N ILE A 113 15.90 -10.18 53.59
CA ILE A 113 17.22 -10.48 53.05
C ILE A 113 17.92 -11.53 53.92
N GLY A 114 17.99 -11.31 55.23
CA GLY A 114 18.59 -12.26 56.16
C GLY A 114 17.84 -13.59 56.18
N PHE A 115 16.50 -13.56 56.14
CA PHE A 115 15.69 -14.77 56.03
C PHE A 115 16.05 -15.59 54.78
N ILE A 116 16.07 -14.97 53.60
CA ILE A 116 16.36 -15.69 52.35
C ILE A 116 17.80 -16.19 52.29
N SER A 117 18.77 -15.39 52.73
CA SER A 117 20.16 -15.82 52.83
C SER A 117 20.32 -17.04 53.75
N GLY A 118 19.68 -17.01 54.92
CA GLY A 118 19.66 -18.12 55.86
C GLY A 118 18.95 -19.35 55.30
N PHE A 119 17.78 -19.17 54.67
CA PHE A 119 17.01 -20.23 54.05
C PHE A 119 17.78 -20.92 52.92
N ILE A 120 18.45 -20.16 52.04
CA ILE A 120 19.26 -20.72 50.97
C ILE A 120 20.40 -21.55 51.54
N ARG A 121 21.11 -21.06 52.57
CA ARG A 121 22.22 -21.79 53.19
C ARG A 121 21.79 -23.05 53.93
N SER A 122 20.64 -23.03 54.61
CA SER A 122 20.15 -24.18 55.35
C SER A 122 19.51 -25.23 54.45
N SER A 123 18.90 -24.79 53.36
CA SER A 123 18.06 -25.67 52.53
C SER A 123 18.75 -26.16 51.27
N LEU A 124 19.73 -25.43 50.72
CA LEU A 124 20.46 -25.82 49.52
C LEU A 124 21.89 -26.24 49.88
N GLN A 125 22.38 -27.30 49.24
CA GLN A 125 23.76 -27.79 49.40
C GLN A 125 24.73 -26.89 48.63
N ILE A 126 24.95 -25.67 49.11
CA ILE A 126 25.88 -24.69 48.52
C ILE A 126 27.19 -24.69 49.32
N PRO A 127 28.36 -24.70 48.68
CA PRO A 127 29.65 -24.63 49.37
C PRO A 127 29.75 -23.38 50.26
N ALA A 128 30.37 -23.51 51.43
CA ALA A 128 30.46 -22.44 52.41
C ALA A 128 31.26 -21.23 51.89
N GLU A 129 32.15 -21.44 50.91
CA GLU A 129 32.97 -20.43 50.27
C GLU A 129 32.14 -19.50 49.35
N VAL A 130 30.94 -19.92 48.94
CA VAL A 130 30.08 -19.11 48.07
C VAL A 130 29.42 -18.00 48.90
N ASP A 131 29.86 -16.78 48.65
CA ASP A 131 29.30 -15.59 49.26
C ASP A 131 27.96 -15.20 48.61
N ILE A 132 26.86 -15.45 49.32
CA ILE A 132 25.51 -15.16 48.86
C ILE A 132 25.16 -13.71 49.20
N ARG A 133 25.49 -12.80 48.27
CA ARG A 133 25.12 -11.38 48.37
C ARG A 133 23.82 -11.07 47.63
N ILE A 134 22.81 -10.66 48.39
CA ILE A 134 21.50 -10.24 47.90
C ILE A 134 21.44 -8.72 47.94
N GLU A 135 21.16 -8.10 46.79
CA GLU A 135 20.96 -6.65 46.66
C GLU A 135 19.58 -6.24 47.18
N ARG A 136 18.55 -7.02 46.87
CA ARG A 136 17.18 -6.75 47.28
C ARG A 136 16.35 -8.03 47.33
N ALA A 137 15.55 -8.20 48.37
CA ALA A 137 14.53 -9.24 48.44
C ALA A 137 13.21 -8.63 48.89
N HIS A 138 12.11 -9.01 48.24
CA HIS A 138 10.77 -8.54 48.62
C HIS A 138 9.69 -9.48 48.09
N ARG A 139 8.53 -9.51 48.76
CA ARG A 139 7.33 -10.16 48.21
C ARG A 139 6.85 -9.41 46.97
N SER A 140 6.31 -10.15 46.00
CA SER A 140 5.69 -9.54 44.82
C SER A 140 4.56 -8.60 45.22
N LEU A 141 4.39 -7.49 44.49
CA LEU A 141 3.44 -6.41 44.78
C LEU A 141 1.96 -6.78 44.59
N LEU A 142 1.63 -8.07 44.49
CA LEU A 142 0.25 -8.54 44.45
C LEU A 142 -0.42 -8.35 45.81
N ALA A 143 -1.76 -8.24 45.81
CA ALA A 143 -2.54 -8.19 47.03
C ALA A 143 -2.27 -9.42 47.90
N LYS A 144 -2.11 -9.20 49.21
CA LYS A 144 -1.92 -10.29 50.16
C LYS A 144 -3.14 -11.21 50.10
N PRO A 145 -2.95 -12.54 49.96
CA PRO A 145 -4.07 -13.47 49.96
C PRO A 145 -4.86 -13.35 51.27
N LYS A 146 -6.19 -13.24 51.17
CA LYS A 146 -7.09 -13.10 52.34
C LYS A 146 -7.28 -14.43 53.06
N GLU A 147 -7.27 -15.52 52.31
CA GLU A 147 -7.44 -16.88 52.83
C GLU A 147 -6.10 -17.61 52.86
N ASN A 148 -5.90 -18.43 53.89
CA ASN A 148 -4.68 -19.21 54.07
C ASN A 148 -4.57 -20.42 53.11
N THR A 149 -5.64 -20.69 52.35
CA THR A 149 -5.76 -21.69 51.28
C THR A 149 -5.18 -21.20 49.95
N ALA A 150 -5.16 -19.88 49.72
CA ALA A 150 -4.62 -19.30 48.51
C ALA A 150 -3.08 -19.35 48.52
N PRO A 151 -2.42 -19.51 47.35
CA PRO A 151 -0.98 -19.62 47.28
C PRO A 151 -0.31 -18.31 47.76
N PRO A 152 0.74 -18.39 48.60
CA PRO A 152 1.44 -17.21 49.09
C PRO A 152 2.15 -16.47 47.95
N ARG A 153 2.31 -15.15 48.10
CA ARG A 153 2.99 -14.31 47.09
C ARG A 153 4.43 -14.75 46.94
N ALA A 154 4.92 -14.78 45.71
CA ALA A 154 6.31 -15.12 45.48
C ALA A 154 7.25 -14.05 46.06
N ILE A 155 8.44 -14.46 46.51
CA ILE A 155 9.52 -13.56 46.88
C ILE A 155 10.42 -13.38 45.67
N ILE A 156 10.66 -12.12 45.29
CA ILE A 156 11.60 -11.75 44.23
C ILE A 156 12.92 -11.37 44.90
N VAL A 157 13.97 -12.09 44.54
CA VAL A 157 15.31 -11.96 45.12
C VAL A 157 16.26 -11.54 44.00
N ARG A 158 16.88 -10.38 44.14
CA ARG A 158 17.92 -9.88 43.25
C ARG A 158 19.29 -10.10 43.87
N PHE A 159 20.10 -10.91 43.20
CA PHE A 159 21.47 -11.19 43.59
C PHE A 159 22.42 -10.13 43.03
N LEU A 160 23.51 -9.88 43.76
CA LEU A 160 24.55 -8.98 43.29
C LEU A 160 25.37 -9.59 42.15
N ASP A 161 25.66 -10.89 42.22
CA ASP A 161 26.41 -11.63 41.20
C ASP A 161 25.51 -12.64 40.46
N TYR A 162 25.53 -12.55 39.13
CA TYR A 162 24.86 -13.48 38.22
C TYR A 162 25.31 -14.94 38.41
N ARG A 163 26.61 -15.17 38.66
CA ARG A 163 27.18 -16.52 38.80
C ARG A 163 26.66 -17.20 40.06
N VAL A 164 26.65 -16.49 41.18
CA VAL A 164 26.09 -16.97 42.45
C VAL A 164 24.61 -17.29 42.27
N LYS A 165 23.86 -16.38 41.63
CA LYS A 165 22.46 -16.61 41.29
C LYS A 165 22.23 -17.89 40.49
N GLU A 166 23.03 -18.11 39.44
CA GLU A 166 22.95 -19.33 38.61
C GLU A 166 23.29 -20.60 39.41
N GLN A 167 24.30 -20.56 40.28
CA GLN A 167 24.61 -21.70 41.15
C GLN A 167 23.46 -22.02 42.11
N VAL A 168 22.88 -21.01 42.77
CA VAL A 168 21.75 -21.15 43.68
C VAL A 168 20.55 -21.78 42.97
N ILE A 169 20.14 -21.23 41.82
CA ILE A 169 18.94 -21.72 41.12
C ILE A 169 19.15 -23.11 40.52
N GLN A 170 20.34 -23.39 39.98
CA GLN A 170 20.65 -24.71 39.44
C GLN A 170 20.72 -25.76 40.54
N GLN A 171 21.28 -25.42 41.70
CA GLN A 171 21.30 -26.32 42.85
C GLN A 171 19.87 -26.59 43.35
N ALA A 172 19.04 -25.55 43.45
CA ALA A 172 17.63 -25.70 43.81
C ALA A 172 16.83 -26.58 42.83
N TRP A 173 17.19 -26.62 41.55
CA TRP A 173 16.54 -27.50 40.57
C TRP A 173 16.97 -28.97 40.63
N LYS A 174 18.10 -29.28 41.27
CA LYS A 174 18.60 -30.66 41.42
C LYS A 174 17.95 -31.41 42.57
N GLN A 175 17.43 -30.69 43.56
CA GLN A 175 16.88 -31.25 44.79
C GLN A 175 15.45 -30.78 45.03
N LYS A 176 14.70 -31.53 45.86
CA LYS A 176 13.40 -31.08 46.34
C LYS A 176 13.60 -30.23 47.60
N THR A 177 13.32 -28.94 47.50
CA THR A 177 13.42 -28.02 48.66
C THR A 177 12.07 -27.89 49.35
N THR A 178 12.06 -27.99 50.68
CA THR A 178 10.86 -27.84 51.50
C THR A 178 11.06 -26.86 52.63
N TYR A 179 10.00 -26.16 53.02
CA TYR A 179 9.97 -25.26 54.17
C TYR A 179 8.61 -25.42 54.87
N GLU A 180 8.62 -25.68 56.17
CA GLU A 180 7.40 -25.91 56.97
C GLU A 180 6.43 -26.94 56.32
N GLY A 181 6.98 -28.04 55.80
CA GLY A 181 6.22 -29.10 55.12
C GLY A 181 5.71 -28.75 53.72
N ARG A 182 5.90 -27.51 53.23
CA ARG A 182 5.52 -27.08 51.88
C ARG A 182 6.69 -27.21 50.91
N THR A 183 6.41 -27.57 49.65
CA THR A 183 7.44 -27.62 48.60
C THR A 183 7.71 -26.20 48.09
N ILE A 184 8.99 -25.84 48.03
CA ILE A 184 9.46 -24.52 47.60
C ILE A 184 10.03 -24.61 46.19
N TYR A 185 9.60 -23.70 45.32
CA TYR A 185 10.04 -23.65 43.92
C TYR A 185 10.87 -22.40 43.66
N PHE A 186 12.05 -22.61 43.08
CA PHE A 186 12.91 -21.55 42.58
C PHE A 186 12.73 -21.44 41.08
N ASN A 187 12.35 -20.27 40.58
CA ASN A 187 12.15 -20.02 39.15
C ASN A 187 12.93 -18.77 38.72
N GLN A 188 13.28 -18.71 37.43
CA GLN A 188 13.78 -17.45 36.87
C GLN A 188 12.65 -16.42 36.80
N ASP A 189 12.98 -15.15 37.07
CA ASP A 189 12.05 -14.03 36.99
C ASP A 189 11.95 -13.51 35.54
N TYR A 190 11.28 -14.26 34.69
CA TYR A 190 11.03 -13.84 33.30
C TYR A 190 9.98 -12.74 33.21
N THR A 191 10.04 -11.92 32.16
CA THR A 191 8.97 -10.96 31.81
C THR A 191 7.66 -11.68 31.50
N ASN A 192 6.54 -10.96 31.55
CA ASN A 192 5.23 -11.54 31.28
C ASN A 192 5.14 -12.13 29.86
N GLU A 193 5.72 -11.45 28.87
CA GLU A 193 5.76 -11.92 27.49
C GLU A 193 6.56 -13.22 27.34
N VAL A 194 7.74 -13.30 27.95
CA VAL A 194 8.54 -14.52 27.96
C VAL A 194 7.81 -15.65 28.71
N GLN A 195 7.15 -15.36 29.84
CA GLN A 195 6.36 -16.37 30.57
C GLN A 195 5.20 -16.90 29.72
N LYS A 196 4.47 -16.03 29.02
CA LYS A 196 3.38 -16.39 28.10
C LYS A 196 3.88 -17.32 27.00
N LYS A 197 4.98 -16.96 26.32
CA LYS A 197 5.60 -17.79 25.28
C LYS A 197 6.11 -19.12 25.83
N ARG A 198 6.77 -19.12 27.00
CA ARG A 198 7.23 -20.35 27.66
C ARG A 198 6.08 -21.26 28.05
N LYS A 199 4.92 -20.72 28.44
CA LYS A 199 3.71 -21.52 28.70
C LYS A 199 3.24 -22.23 27.43
N GLN A 200 3.12 -21.51 26.32
CA GLN A 200 2.76 -22.10 25.02
C GLN A 200 3.76 -23.20 24.61
N VAL A 201 5.06 -22.95 24.75
CA VAL A 201 6.11 -23.95 24.46
C VAL A 201 6.00 -25.15 25.39
N ARG A 202 5.72 -24.95 26.68
CA ARG A 202 5.54 -26.03 27.65
C ARG A 202 4.36 -26.93 27.28
N ASP A 203 3.26 -26.34 26.81
CA ASP A 203 2.09 -27.09 26.35
C ASP A 203 2.43 -27.95 25.12
N VAL A 204 3.25 -27.42 24.20
CA VAL A 204 3.79 -28.20 23.07
C VAL A 204 4.73 -29.31 23.54
N ILE A 205 5.64 -29.02 24.49
CA ILE A 205 6.55 -30.02 25.06
C ILE A 205 5.77 -31.16 25.72
N LYS A 206 4.66 -30.87 26.40
CA LYS A 206 3.78 -31.89 26.98
C LYS A 206 3.23 -32.81 25.89
N LYS A 207 2.69 -32.25 24.81
CA LYS A 207 2.18 -33.03 23.65
C LYS A 207 3.28 -33.84 22.96
N LEU A 208 4.50 -33.30 22.86
CA LEU A 208 5.65 -34.03 22.31
C LEU A 208 6.08 -35.19 23.22
N LYS A 209 6.03 -34.99 24.54
CA LYS A 209 6.31 -36.03 25.53
C LYS A 209 5.30 -37.18 25.43
N ASP A 210 4.02 -36.87 25.24
CA ASP A 210 2.97 -37.89 25.04
C ASP A 210 3.21 -38.72 23.75
N LYS A 211 4.01 -38.19 22.82
CA LYS A 211 4.46 -38.88 21.59
C LYS A 211 5.87 -39.45 21.70
N ASN A 212 6.42 -39.58 22.91
CA ASN A 212 7.78 -40.06 23.20
C ASN A 212 8.91 -39.23 22.57
N VAL A 213 8.67 -37.97 22.21
CA VAL A 213 9.70 -37.05 21.71
C VAL A 213 10.24 -36.22 22.86
N LYS A 214 11.55 -36.31 23.11
CA LYS A 214 12.22 -35.47 24.11
C LYS A 214 12.30 -34.03 23.60
N ALA A 215 11.88 -33.08 24.43
CA ALA A 215 11.97 -31.66 24.11
C ALA A 215 12.29 -30.81 25.35
N GLN A 216 12.90 -29.66 25.13
CA GLN A 216 13.31 -28.69 26.15
C GLN A 216 12.98 -27.27 25.70
N SER A 217 12.86 -26.34 26.66
CA SER A 217 12.66 -24.92 26.37
C SER A 217 13.83 -24.06 26.87
N PRO A 218 14.86 -23.83 26.04
CA PRO A 218 15.91 -22.86 26.32
C PRO A 218 15.38 -21.43 26.44
N TYR A 219 16.19 -20.54 27.03
CA TYR A 219 15.91 -19.11 27.08
C TYR A 219 15.89 -18.50 25.66
N PRO A 220 15.03 -17.50 25.38
CA PRO A 220 13.95 -17.01 26.25
C PRO A 220 12.74 -17.95 26.27
N ALA A 221 12.29 -18.42 25.11
CA ALA A 221 11.18 -19.35 24.96
C ALA A 221 11.35 -20.19 23.68
N GLN A 222 12.56 -20.73 23.48
CA GLN A 222 12.85 -21.56 22.32
C GLN A 222 12.27 -22.97 22.50
N LEU A 223 12.05 -23.68 21.39
CA LEU A 223 11.70 -25.09 21.39
C LEU A 223 12.87 -25.91 20.85
N LYS A 224 13.51 -26.70 21.73
CA LYS A 224 14.57 -27.64 21.37
C LYS A 224 13.99 -29.05 21.36
N VAL A 225 13.99 -29.70 20.19
CA VAL A 225 13.45 -31.05 19.98
C VAL A 225 14.58 -32.01 19.65
N PHE A 226 14.60 -33.16 20.32
CA PHE A 226 15.57 -34.22 20.08
C PHE A 226 14.93 -35.30 19.21
N LEU A 227 15.33 -35.36 17.94
CA LEU A 227 14.86 -36.36 16.97
C LEU A 227 15.95 -37.39 16.70
N ALA A 228 15.57 -38.50 16.07
CA ALA A 228 16.51 -39.48 15.54
C ALA A 228 17.48 -38.87 14.50
N SER A 229 17.03 -37.88 13.73
CA SER A 229 17.84 -37.15 12.75
C SER A 229 18.75 -36.08 13.37
N GLY A 230 18.80 -35.97 14.69
CA GLY A 230 19.53 -34.93 15.41
C GLY A 230 18.65 -33.92 16.14
N THR A 231 19.30 -32.95 16.77
CA THR A 231 18.63 -31.93 17.58
C THR A 231 18.24 -30.73 16.72
N LYS A 232 16.97 -30.32 16.77
CA LYS A 232 16.49 -29.09 16.12
C LYS A 232 16.10 -28.05 17.18
N ILE A 233 16.47 -26.79 16.94
CA ILE A 233 16.12 -25.67 17.81
C ILE A 233 15.33 -24.67 16.98
N PHE A 234 14.15 -24.32 17.46
CA PHE A 234 13.28 -23.31 16.86
C PHE A 234 13.21 -22.09 17.75
N THR A 235 13.35 -20.91 17.15
CA THR A 235 13.33 -19.65 17.90
C THR A 235 11.91 -19.29 18.31
N THR A 236 10.93 -19.64 17.47
CA THR A 236 9.51 -19.39 17.70
C THR A 236 8.69 -20.66 17.45
N LEU A 237 7.51 -20.74 18.09
CA LEU A 237 6.60 -21.85 17.81
C LEU A 237 6.06 -21.82 16.38
N THR A 238 5.97 -20.66 15.75
CA THR A 238 5.48 -20.59 14.38
C THR A 238 6.50 -21.12 13.38
N GLU A 239 7.79 -20.92 13.63
CA GLU A 239 8.86 -21.56 12.86
C GLU A 239 8.80 -23.10 12.99
N ALA A 240 8.46 -23.59 14.19
CA ALA A 240 8.25 -25.02 14.43
C ALA A 240 6.92 -25.56 13.88
N ALA A 241 5.97 -24.69 13.50
CA ALA A 241 4.60 -25.09 13.19
C ALA A 241 4.48 -26.12 12.05
N PRO A 242 5.26 -26.07 10.95
CA PRO A 242 5.21 -27.11 9.92
C PRO A 242 5.56 -28.49 10.48
N MET A 243 6.66 -28.59 11.22
CA MET A 243 7.10 -29.83 11.85
C MET A 243 6.10 -30.34 12.88
N LEU A 244 5.53 -29.44 13.68
CA LEU A 244 4.54 -29.79 14.69
C LEU A 244 3.25 -30.29 14.04
N ARG A 245 2.83 -29.73 12.90
CA ARG A 245 1.69 -30.21 12.12
C ARG A 245 1.91 -31.62 11.57
N ASP A 246 3.09 -31.92 11.05
CA ASP A 246 3.44 -33.29 10.61
C ASP A 246 3.36 -34.29 11.77
N MET A 247 3.64 -33.81 12.99
CA MET A 247 3.48 -34.58 14.22
C MET A 247 2.06 -34.49 14.81
N GLY A 248 1.07 -33.95 14.10
CA GLY A 248 -0.32 -33.83 14.58
C GLY A 248 -0.51 -32.87 15.77
N ILE A 249 0.38 -31.89 15.94
CA ILE A 249 0.31 -30.85 16.98
C ILE A 249 -0.01 -29.52 16.31
N HIS A 250 -1.20 -29.00 16.58
CA HIS A 250 -1.60 -27.67 16.13
C HIS A 250 -1.15 -26.58 17.12
N VAL A 251 -0.53 -25.52 16.60
CA VAL A 251 -0.14 -24.32 17.34
C VAL A 251 -1.11 -23.21 16.92
N GLN A 252 -1.85 -22.66 17.87
CA GLN A 252 -2.67 -21.47 17.62
C GLN A 252 -1.76 -20.25 17.56
N GLU A 253 -1.85 -19.51 16.47
CA GLU A 253 -1.20 -18.22 16.30
C GLU A 253 -2.13 -17.10 16.76
N GLU A 254 -1.59 -16.09 17.44
CA GLU A 254 -2.39 -14.92 17.81
C GLU A 254 -2.64 -14.06 16.57
N GLU A 255 -3.86 -13.54 16.43
CA GLU A 255 -4.27 -12.69 15.31
C GLU A 255 -3.29 -11.52 15.09
N ARG A 256 -2.73 -10.97 16.17
CA ARG A 256 -1.71 -9.91 16.09
C ARG A 256 -0.41 -10.37 15.42
N ASP A 257 0.08 -11.55 15.77
CA ASP A 257 1.31 -12.12 15.21
C ASP A 257 1.09 -12.52 13.74
N GLU A 258 -0.11 -13.02 13.43
CA GLU A 258 -0.55 -13.30 12.06
C GLU A 258 -0.61 -12.01 11.23
N LEU A 259 -1.27 -10.95 11.73
CA LEU A 259 -1.36 -9.65 11.05
C LEU A 259 0.02 -9.04 10.81
N GLN A 260 0.94 -9.15 11.78
CA GLN A 260 2.33 -8.70 11.61
C GLN A 260 3.07 -9.52 10.55
N ARG A 261 2.90 -10.85 10.53
CA ARG A 261 3.47 -11.70 9.48
C ARG A 261 2.90 -11.33 8.12
N LEU A 262 1.57 -11.35 7.95
CA LEU A 262 0.90 -11.07 6.68
C LEU A 262 1.34 -9.73 6.11
N ARG A 263 1.52 -8.71 6.97
CA ARG A 263 1.94 -7.37 6.54
C ARG A 263 3.43 -7.29 6.19
N THR A 264 4.27 -8.03 6.91
CA THR A 264 5.70 -8.15 6.57
C THR A 264 5.87 -8.94 5.27
N GLN A 265 5.08 -9.99 5.07
CA GLN A 265 5.09 -10.86 3.88
C GLN A 265 4.49 -10.15 2.65
N SER A 266 3.46 -9.31 2.84
CA SER A 266 2.89 -8.45 1.78
C SER A 266 3.85 -7.35 1.31
N SER A 267 4.83 -6.99 2.15
CA SER A 267 5.93 -6.11 1.76
C SER A 267 6.95 -6.82 0.85
N TRP A 268 6.98 -8.16 0.83
CA TRP A 268 7.90 -8.99 0.03
C TRP A 268 7.31 -9.53 -1.29
N THR A 269 6.00 -9.44 -1.50
CA THR A 269 5.40 -9.73 -2.82
C THR A 269 5.65 -8.62 -3.85
N MET A 270 6.26 -7.50 -3.44
CA MET A 270 6.87 -6.55 -4.36
C MET A 270 8.37 -6.85 -4.44
N VAL A 271 8.79 -7.39 -5.58
CA VAL A 271 10.18 -7.56 -6.06
C VAL A 271 10.88 -8.86 -5.63
N THR A 272 10.71 -9.90 -6.45
CA THR A 272 11.79 -10.86 -6.73
C THR A 272 12.59 -10.43 -7.95
N ARG A 273 13.72 -9.75 -7.73
CA ARG A 273 14.94 -9.97 -8.53
C ARG A 273 16.18 -9.60 -7.70
N GLN A 274 17.14 -10.52 -7.69
CA GLN A 274 18.25 -10.62 -6.74
C GLN A 274 19.22 -9.42 -6.72
N LYS A 275 19.65 -9.10 -5.48
CA LYS A 275 20.95 -8.62 -4.96
C LYS A 275 21.85 -7.76 -5.86
N ASP A 276 22.21 -6.57 -5.36
CA ASP A 276 23.53 -6.40 -4.73
C ASP A 276 23.63 -5.23 -3.73
N LYS A 277 24.66 -5.31 -2.88
CA LYS A 277 24.89 -4.54 -1.63
C LYS A 277 25.32 -3.08 -1.85
N ARG A 278 24.73 -2.14 -1.08
CA ARG A 278 25.37 -1.17 -0.15
C ARG A 278 24.39 -0.04 0.19
N SER A 279 24.09 0.09 1.48
CA SER A 279 23.15 1.07 2.01
C SER A 279 23.84 2.41 2.29
N GLN A 280 23.29 3.49 1.76
CA GLN A 280 23.35 4.86 2.29
C GLN A 280 21.93 5.45 2.17
N PRO A 281 21.44 6.22 3.16
CA PRO A 281 20.08 6.76 3.13
C PRO A 281 20.01 7.96 2.18
N HIS A 282 19.09 7.94 1.22
CA HIS A 282 18.86 9.06 0.30
C HIS A 282 17.68 9.94 0.75
N PRO A 283 17.73 11.26 0.50
CA PRO A 283 16.94 12.25 1.20
C PRO A 283 15.51 12.37 0.66
N GLN A 284 14.65 12.85 1.54
CA GLN A 284 13.23 13.09 1.34
C GLN A 284 13.01 14.13 0.23
N GLY A 285 12.25 13.76 -0.81
CA GLY A 285 11.77 14.69 -1.82
C GLY A 285 11.71 14.13 -3.25
N GLN A 286 11.05 12.98 -3.46
CA GLN A 286 10.74 12.52 -4.83
C GLN A 286 9.28 12.09 -4.96
N THR A 287 8.63 12.66 -5.97
CA THR A 287 7.27 12.36 -6.42
C THR A 287 7.20 10.94 -6.96
N HIS A 288 6.62 10.02 -6.19
CA HIS A 288 6.35 8.65 -6.64
C HIS A 288 5.23 8.63 -7.70
N MET A 289 5.53 8.04 -8.86
CA MET A 289 4.55 7.56 -9.84
C MET A 289 3.44 6.75 -9.17
N PRO A 290 2.19 6.78 -9.68
CA PRO A 290 1.15 5.84 -9.25
C PRO A 290 1.68 4.42 -9.47
N SER A 291 1.46 3.53 -8.49
CA SER A 291 1.93 2.14 -8.46
C SER A 291 2.08 1.53 -9.86
N LEU A 292 3.28 1.06 -10.22
CA LEU A 292 3.64 0.42 -11.50
C LEU A 292 2.57 -0.56 -12.04
N ASN A 293 1.80 -1.19 -11.16
CA ASN A 293 0.68 -2.07 -11.50
C ASN A 293 -0.48 -1.36 -12.24
N LYS A 294 -0.83 -0.13 -11.86
CA LYS A 294 -1.89 0.65 -12.54
C LYS A 294 -1.45 1.11 -13.93
N LEU A 295 -0.19 1.51 -14.08
CA LEU A 295 0.38 1.90 -15.38
C LEU A 295 0.45 0.69 -16.32
N THR A 296 0.90 -0.46 -15.82
CA THR A 296 0.98 -1.72 -16.60
C THR A 296 -0.38 -2.14 -17.14
N VAL A 297 -1.43 -2.09 -16.31
CA VAL A 297 -2.80 -2.40 -16.74
C VAL A 297 -3.31 -1.43 -17.81
N MET A 298 -3.03 -0.11 -17.67
CA MET A 298 -3.38 0.86 -18.72
C MET A 298 -2.61 0.63 -20.03
N ILE A 299 -1.32 0.29 -19.97
CA ILE A 299 -0.47 0.05 -21.14
C ILE A 299 -1.03 -1.10 -21.98
N THR A 300 -1.45 -2.19 -21.32
CA THR A 300 -2.01 -3.38 -21.97
C THR A 300 -3.42 -3.12 -22.51
N MET A 301 -4.26 -2.38 -21.78
CA MET A 301 -5.63 -2.08 -22.19
C MET A 301 -5.71 -1.17 -23.42
N TYR A 302 -4.75 -0.27 -23.63
CA TYR A 302 -4.75 0.71 -24.72
C TYR A 302 -3.71 0.43 -25.83
N LYS A 303 -3.02 -0.74 -25.79
CA LYS A 303 -1.97 -1.13 -26.75
C LYS A 303 -0.85 -0.07 -26.91
N LEU A 304 -0.48 0.61 -25.82
CA LEU A 304 0.45 1.76 -25.83
C LEU A 304 1.93 1.36 -25.72
N GLU A 305 2.29 0.14 -26.13
CA GLU A 305 3.59 -0.48 -25.84
C GLU A 305 4.79 0.28 -26.43
N ARG A 306 4.62 0.90 -27.61
CA ARG A 306 5.66 1.74 -28.25
C ARG A 306 5.75 3.13 -27.62
N GLU A 307 4.61 3.63 -27.23
CA GLU A 307 4.37 5.02 -26.90
C GLU A 307 4.82 5.32 -25.46
N VAL A 308 4.65 4.36 -24.53
CA VAL A 308 5.09 4.49 -23.13
C VAL A 308 6.62 4.54 -22.98
N LYS A 309 7.38 4.13 -24.00
CA LYS A 309 8.85 4.24 -24.01
C LYS A 309 9.34 5.67 -23.75
N ILE A 310 8.55 6.69 -24.12
CA ILE A 310 8.90 8.10 -23.87
C ILE A 310 8.89 8.48 -22.37
N LEU A 311 8.19 7.70 -21.54
CA LEU A 311 8.11 7.91 -20.10
C LEU A 311 9.08 6.99 -19.33
N SER A 312 9.82 6.15 -20.05
CA SER A 312 10.78 5.22 -19.47
C SER A 312 12.03 5.95 -18.99
N TRP A 313 12.52 5.55 -17.81
CA TRP A 313 13.77 6.04 -17.26
C TRP A 313 14.95 5.35 -17.96
N PHE A 314 15.52 6.01 -18.97
CA PHE A 314 16.51 5.40 -19.85
C PHE A 314 17.78 4.94 -19.11
N ALA A 315 18.14 5.55 -17.98
CA ALA A 315 19.27 5.13 -17.15
C ALA A 315 19.09 3.73 -16.51
N TYR A 316 17.84 3.25 -16.44
CA TYR A 316 17.48 1.95 -15.83
C TYR A 316 16.64 1.07 -16.77
N ASP A 317 16.42 1.49 -18.01
CA ASP A 317 15.66 0.74 -19.00
C ASP A 317 16.54 -0.31 -19.68
N ASN A 318 16.29 -1.60 -19.41
CA ASN A 318 17.03 -2.72 -20.03
C ASN A 318 16.92 -2.77 -21.56
N ARG A 319 15.99 -2.02 -22.17
CA ARG A 319 15.88 -1.88 -23.63
C ARG A 319 16.89 -0.89 -24.21
N PHE A 320 17.37 0.05 -23.40
CA PHE A 320 18.41 1.01 -23.77
C PHE A 320 19.79 0.45 -23.43
N LYS A 321 20.32 -0.43 -24.28
CA LYS A 321 21.61 -1.12 -24.08
C LYS A 321 22.80 -0.22 -23.67
N PRO A 322 22.93 1.04 -24.14
CA PRO A 322 24.05 1.90 -23.73
C PRO A 322 24.14 2.15 -22.21
N ASN A 323 23.03 2.06 -21.45
CA ASN A 323 23.09 2.22 -19.99
C ASN A 323 23.80 1.07 -19.24
N LEU A 324 23.93 -0.10 -19.85
CA LEU A 324 24.55 -1.27 -19.22
C LEU A 324 26.07 -1.14 -19.19
N GLY A 325 26.64 -0.36 -20.12
CA GLY A 325 28.09 -0.15 -20.26
C GLY A 325 28.58 1.20 -19.75
N ASP A 326 27.71 2.20 -19.59
CA ASP A 326 28.09 3.54 -19.13
C ASP A 326 27.22 3.98 -17.94
N GLN A 327 27.81 3.96 -16.75
CA GLN A 327 27.13 4.33 -15.51
C GLN A 327 26.83 5.83 -15.42
N ASN A 328 27.48 6.66 -16.24
CA ASN A 328 27.31 8.11 -16.21
C ASN A 328 25.91 8.56 -16.68
N PHE A 329 25.14 7.67 -17.33
CA PHE A 329 23.71 7.91 -17.58
C PHE A 329 22.89 8.03 -16.28
N LYS A 330 23.36 7.45 -15.16
CA LYS A 330 22.73 7.62 -13.85
C LYS A 330 23.11 8.95 -13.20
N GLU A 331 24.26 9.52 -13.55
CA GLU A 331 24.65 10.85 -13.06
C GLU A 331 23.74 11.94 -13.64
N TRP A 332 23.19 11.73 -14.84
CA TRP A 332 22.21 12.62 -15.46
C TRP A 332 20.90 12.73 -14.65
N GLU A 333 20.59 11.75 -13.78
CA GLU A 333 19.47 11.82 -12.84
C GLU A 333 19.65 12.98 -11.84
N THR A 334 20.87 13.18 -11.36
CA THR A 334 21.19 14.27 -10.41
C THR A 334 21.07 15.65 -11.07
N LYS A 335 21.22 15.69 -12.40
CA LYS A 335 20.99 16.87 -13.25
C LYS A 335 19.52 17.03 -13.65
N GLY A 336 18.62 16.15 -13.22
CA GLY A 336 17.18 16.23 -13.49
C GLY A 336 16.73 15.61 -14.82
N ILE A 337 17.61 14.85 -15.47
CA ILE A 337 17.29 14.11 -16.70
C ILE A 337 16.96 12.67 -16.32
N THR A 338 15.67 12.34 -16.34
CA THR A 338 15.15 11.07 -15.83
C THR A 338 14.51 10.23 -16.94
N ALA A 339 13.44 10.73 -17.55
CA ALA A 339 12.72 10.06 -18.62
C ALA A 339 12.95 10.73 -19.98
N MET A 340 12.73 10.01 -21.07
CA MET A 340 12.89 10.56 -22.43
C MET A 340 12.04 11.81 -22.68
N CYS A 341 10.88 11.92 -22.03
CA CYS A 341 10.02 13.10 -22.11
C CYS A 341 10.64 14.39 -21.54
N THR A 342 11.69 14.30 -20.71
CA THR A 342 12.38 15.49 -20.16
C THR A 342 13.33 16.11 -21.17
N VAL A 343 13.86 15.31 -22.10
CA VAL A 343 14.80 15.72 -23.16
C VAL A 343 14.13 15.94 -24.52
N THR A 344 12.80 15.89 -24.57
CA THR A 344 12.01 16.10 -25.80
C THR A 344 11.17 17.35 -25.71
N LYS A 345 11.12 18.13 -26.80
CA LYS A 345 10.27 19.31 -26.97
C LYS A 345 9.51 19.19 -28.28
N ASN A 346 8.19 19.37 -28.25
CA ASN A 346 7.32 19.36 -29.43
C ASN A 346 7.48 18.10 -30.32
N GLY A 347 7.60 16.92 -29.71
CA GLY A 347 7.73 15.65 -30.45
C GLY A 347 9.13 15.37 -31.02
N SER A 348 10.08 16.28 -30.82
CA SER A 348 11.48 16.13 -31.24
C SER A 348 12.43 16.17 -30.05
N MET A 349 13.57 15.49 -30.15
CA MET A 349 14.62 15.56 -29.12
C MET A 349 15.28 16.94 -29.14
N MET A 350 15.53 17.50 -27.95
CA MET A 350 16.27 18.75 -27.77
C MET A 350 17.70 18.61 -28.32
N SER A 351 18.29 19.69 -28.81
CA SER A 351 19.68 19.67 -29.26
C SER A 351 20.64 19.50 -28.08
N PHE A 352 21.89 19.11 -28.35
CA PHE A 352 22.89 19.02 -27.28
C PHE A 352 23.14 20.38 -26.61
N VAL A 353 23.07 21.47 -27.38
CA VAL A 353 23.22 22.84 -26.87
C VAL A 353 22.07 23.17 -25.91
N ASP A 354 20.83 22.83 -26.28
CA ASP A 354 19.65 23.04 -25.42
C ASP A 354 19.74 22.23 -24.12
N LEU A 355 20.23 20.99 -24.19
CA LEU A 355 20.41 20.15 -23.00
C LEU A 355 21.54 20.65 -22.11
N LYS A 356 22.59 21.22 -22.71
CA LYS A 356 23.69 21.87 -22.00
C LYS A 356 23.19 23.06 -21.19
N GLU A 357 22.42 23.93 -21.82
CA GLU A 357 21.85 25.12 -21.18
C GLU A 357 20.82 24.77 -20.11
N LYS A 358 19.96 23.77 -20.37
CA LYS A 358 18.86 23.40 -19.47
C LYS A 358 19.28 22.55 -18.27
N TYR A 359 20.27 21.66 -18.45
CA TYR A 359 20.63 20.65 -17.45
C TYR A 359 22.11 20.69 -17.03
N GLY A 360 22.91 21.62 -17.54
CA GLY A 360 24.33 21.74 -17.17
C GLY A 360 25.15 20.52 -17.60
N LEU A 361 24.91 20.01 -18.81
CA LEU A 361 25.76 18.95 -19.38
C LEU A 361 27.14 19.48 -19.74
N GLU A 362 28.14 18.61 -19.74
CA GLU A 362 29.52 18.92 -20.14
C GLU A 362 29.81 18.41 -21.55
N ASN A 363 30.87 18.91 -22.20
CA ASN A 363 31.20 18.42 -23.56
C ASN A 363 31.53 16.91 -23.58
N SER A 364 31.95 16.35 -22.46
CA SER A 364 32.15 14.91 -22.24
C SER A 364 30.86 14.08 -22.35
N ASP A 365 29.68 14.71 -22.19
CA ASP A 365 28.36 14.11 -22.32
C ASP A 365 27.89 13.94 -23.79
N PHE A 366 28.63 14.50 -24.76
CA PHE A 366 28.18 14.57 -26.16
C PHE A 366 27.99 13.19 -26.80
N PHE A 367 28.90 12.24 -26.54
CA PHE A 367 28.78 10.89 -27.08
C PHE A 367 27.54 10.16 -26.51
N ARG A 368 27.24 10.35 -25.23
CA ARG A 368 26.04 9.80 -24.57
C ARG A 368 24.76 10.42 -25.11
N TYR A 369 24.78 11.70 -25.44
CA TYR A 369 23.69 12.36 -26.15
C TYR A 369 23.44 11.72 -27.52
N LEU A 370 24.48 11.40 -28.30
CA LEU A 370 24.34 10.74 -29.60
C LEU A 370 23.72 9.34 -29.46
N GLN A 371 24.14 8.57 -28.45
CA GLN A 371 23.55 7.25 -28.15
C GLN A 371 22.07 7.35 -27.77
N LEU A 372 21.71 8.34 -26.95
CA LEU A 372 20.32 8.57 -26.55
C LEU A 372 19.46 9.06 -27.73
N ARG A 373 20.03 9.88 -28.61
CA ARG A 373 19.38 10.38 -29.83
C ARG A 373 19.14 9.29 -30.86
N ASP A 374 20.10 8.41 -31.08
CA ASP A 374 19.95 7.25 -31.97
C ASP A 374 18.81 6.34 -31.49
N TYR A 375 18.78 6.04 -30.19
CA TYR A 375 17.70 5.25 -29.58
C TYR A 375 16.34 5.95 -29.69
N PHE A 376 16.27 7.27 -29.44
CA PHE A 376 15.04 8.03 -29.57
C PHE A 376 14.46 7.94 -31.00
N ILE A 377 15.30 8.15 -32.02
CA ILE A 377 14.87 8.13 -33.42
C ILE A 377 14.40 6.74 -33.84
N LYS A 378 15.10 5.68 -33.42
CA LYS A 378 14.80 4.29 -33.84
C LYS A 378 13.60 3.69 -33.11
N GLU A 379 13.45 3.97 -31.82
CA GLU A 379 12.56 3.20 -30.95
C GLU A 379 11.37 3.99 -30.37
N ILE A 380 11.43 5.33 -30.40
CA ILE A 380 10.49 6.22 -29.68
C ILE A 380 9.82 7.23 -30.62
N GLN A 381 10.53 7.78 -31.61
CA GLN A 381 10.00 8.79 -32.52
C GLN A 381 8.88 8.18 -33.39
N THR A 382 7.65 8.55 -33.10
CA THR A 382 6.45 8.11 -33.85
C THR A 382 5.87 9.30 -34.61
N LYS A 383 5.34 9.05 -35.82
CA LYS A 383 4.72 10.09 -36.67
C LYS A 383 3.27 10.43 -36.25
N THR A 384 2.72 9.72 -35.27
CA THR A 384 1.32 9.84 -34.82
C THR A 384 1.30 10.36 -33.38
N SER A 385 0.69 11.54 -33.17
CA SER A 385 0.45 12.09 -31.83
C SER A 385 -0.70 11.33 -31.17
N ASN A 386 -0.44 10.71 -30.02
CA ASN A 386 -1.46 10.13 -29.16
C ASN A 386 -1.76 11.08 -28.01
N GLY A 387 -3.00 11.60 -27.97
CA GLY A 387 -3.45 12.56 -26.95
C GLY A 387 -3.32 12.05 -25.51
N VAL A 388 -3.32 10.73 -25.28
CA VAL A 388 -3.10 10.12 -23.96
C VAL A 388 -1.66 10.30 -23.50
N ILE A 389 -0.69 10.13 -24.40
CA ILE A 389 0.74 10.26 -24.11
C ILE A 389 1.12 11.71 -23.90
N ASP A 390 0.55 12.63 -24.68
CA ASP A 390 0.77 14.06 -24.48
C ASP A 390 0.31 14.52 -23.09
N ILE A 391 -0.75 13.93 -22.56
CA ILE A 391 -1.18 14.17 -21.18
C ILE A 391 -0.22 13.55 -20.18
N LEU A 392 0.21 12.31 -20.39
CA LEU A 392 1.17 11.67 -19.49
C LEU A 392 2.48 12.46 -19.41
N ILE A 393 2.99 12.95 -20.56
CA ILE A 393 4.16 13.84 -20.65
C ILE A 393 3.90 15.16 -19.92
N ARG A 394 2.74 15.80 -20.13
CA ARG A 394 2.36 17.04 -19.42
C ARG A 394 2.24 16.82 -17.90
N THR A 395 1.76 15.66 -17.47
CA THR A 395 1.64 15.30 -16.04
C THR A 395 2.99 14.96 -15.43
N TYR A 396 3.89 14.31 -16.17
CA TYR A 396 5.25 14.02 -15.73
C TYR A 396 6.05 15.31 -15.51
N ASN A 397 5.87 16.29 -16.39
CA ASN A 397 6.58 17.57 -16.36
C ASN A 397 5.95 18.62 -15.42
N ARG A 398 4.86 18.33 -14.67
CA ARG A 398 4.21 19.26 -13.71
C ARG A 398 4.25 18.74 -12.27
N THR A 399 4.71 19.59 -11.35
CA THR A 399 4.91 19.34 -9.91
C THR A 399 3.66 19.27 -9.03
N ARG A 400 2.43 19.18 -9.58
CA ARG A 400 1.20 19.06 -8.76
C ARG A 400 0.05 18.38 -9.52
N LEU A 401 -0.50 17.31 -8.92
CA LEU A 401 -1.41 16.31 -9.49
C LEU A 401 -2.81 16.81 -9.87
N LYS A 402 -3.27 16.41 -11.07
CA LYS A 402 -4.67 16.08 -11.45
C LYS A 402 -4.70 15.05 -12.61
N ALA A 403 -3.87 14.00 -12.53
CA ALA A 403 -3.68 13.04 -13.64
C ALA A 403 -4.94 12.25 -14.01
N THR A 404 -5.79 11.92 -13.03
CA THR A 404 -7.07 11.22 -13.21
C THR A 404 -8.11 12.07 -13.94
N SER A 405 -8.23 13.35 -13.58
CA SER A 405 -9.11 14.33 -14.25
C SER A 405 -8.74 14.55 -15.72
N ALA A 406 -7.44 14.60 -16.03
CA ALA A 406 -6.95 14.80 -17.39
C ALA A 406 -7.17 13.57 -18.30
N LEU A 407 -6.97 12.35 -17.78
CA LEU A 407 -7.20 11.11 -18.52
C LEU A 407 -8.69 10.91 -18.87
N HIS A 408 -9.61 11.26 -17.95
CA HIS A 408 -11.05 11.18 -18.21
C HIS A 408 -11.53 12.28 -19.16
N LYS A 409 -10.94 13.48 -19.11
CA LYS A 409 -11.21 14.55 -20.09
C LYS A 409 -10.78 14.15 -21.51
N ASN A 410 -9.64 13.47 -21.65
CA ASN A 410 -9.17 12.96 -22.95
C ASN A 410 -10.00 11.77 -23.46
N LYS A 411 -10.57 10.93 -22.58
CA LYS A 411 -11.56 9.91 -22.99
C LYS A 411 -12.83 10.54 -23.59
N ARG A 412 -13.13 11.79 -23.20
CA ARG A 412 -14.21 12.61 -23.77
C ARG A 412 -13.81 13.19 -25.13
N ASP A 413 -12.58 13.71 -25.26
CA ASP A 413 -12.05 14.30 -26.50
C ASP A 413 -11.70 13.25 -27.57
N SER A 414 -11.20 12.07 -27.19
CA SER A 414 -10.95 10.93 -28.11
C SER A 414 -12.22 10.23 -28.57
N ARG A 415 -13.31 10.32 -27.80
CA ARG A 415 -14.67 9.96 -28.28
C ARG A 415 -15.24 10.99 -29.25
N ALA A 416 -14.68 12.20 -29.32
CA ALA A 416 -15.12 13.22 -30.28
C ALA A 416 -14.64 12.95 -31.72
N THR A 417 -13.67 12.05 -31.95
CA THR A 417 -13.08 11.82 -33.28
C THR A 417 -13.66 10.62 -34.05
N SER A 418 -14.86 10.13 -33.72
CA SER A 418 -15.55 9.23 -34.66
C SER A 418 -17.07 9.42 -34.61
N THR A 419 -17.50 10.60 -35.04
CA THR A 419 -18.89 10.86 -35.43
C THR A 419 -19.30 10.09 -36.71
N VAL A 420 -18.36 9.35 -37.33
CA VAL A 420 -18.55 8.47 -38.50
C VAL A 420 -19.66 7.43 -38.28
N TYR A 421 -19.82 6.91 -37.06
CA TYR A 421 -20.91 5.96 -36.75
C TYR A 421 -22.29 6.64 -36.79
N ILE A 422 -22.37 7.92 -36.42
CA ILE A 422 -23.61 8.71 -36.46
C ILE A 422 -23.93 9.07 -37.92
N ASN A 423 -22.92 9.46 -38.72
CA ASN A 423 -23.09 9.68 -40.16
C ASN A 423 -23.63 8.42 -40.87
N LYS A 424 -23.00 7.25 -40.63
CA LYS A 424 -23.47 5.97 -41.20
C LYS A 424 -24.89 5.60 -40.79
N LYS A 425 -25.33 6.01 -39.61
CA LYS A 425 -26.68 5.76 -39.13
C LYS A 425 -27.68 6.73 -39.79
N TRP A 426 -27.33 7.99 -39.94
CA TRP A 426 -28.17 9.02 -40.56
C TRP A 426 -28.33 8.81 -42.07
N VAL A 427 -27.26 8.45 -42.78
CA VAL A 427 -27.30 8.07 -44.20
C VAL A 427 -28.24 6.87 -44.42
N LYS A 428 -28.27 5.92 -43.47
CA LYS A 428 -29.13 4.74 -43.52
C LYS A 428 -30.58 5.02 -43.14
N GLU A 429 -30.83 5.93 -42.20
CA GLU A 429 -32.18 6.26 -41.72
C GLU A 429 -32.89 7.30 -42.60
N LEU A 430 -32.15 8.20 -43.23
CA LEU A 430 -32.70 9.30 -44.04
C LEU A 430 -32.59 9.05 -45.55
N SER A 431 -31.85 8.03 -46.00
CA SER A 431 -31.60 7.72 -47.41
C SER A 431 -31.05 8.91 -48.23
N ILE A 432 -30.26 9.76 -47.58
CA ILE A 432 -29.59 10.92 -48.20
C ILE A 432 -28.08 10.65 -48.17
N GLU A 433 -27.38 10.92 -49.28
CA GLU A 433 -25.92 10.86 -49.34
C GLU A 433 -25.32 12.12 -48.72
N ILE A 434 -24.66 11.98 -47.57
CA ILE A 434 -23.93 13.07 -46.90
C ILE A 434 -22.44 12.82 -47.09
N THR A 435 -21.76 13.73 -47.80
CA THR A 435 -20.32 13.59 -48.04
C THR A 435 -19.51 13.88 -46.77
N THR A 436 -18.29 13.33 -46.70
CA THR A 436 -17.41 13.48 -45.52
C THR A 436 -17.10 14.95 -45.20
N GLU A 437 -17.07 15.80 -46.22
CA GLU A 437 -16.79 17.23 -46.11
C GLU A 437 -18.00 18.01 -45.56
N GLU A 438 -19.22 17.68 -46.02
CA GLU A 438 -20.48 18.23 -45.48
C GLU A 438 -20.72 17.82 -44.03
N TRP A 439 -20.39 16.58 -43.68
CA TRP A 439 -20.49 16.08 -42.30
C TRP A 439 -19.56 16.83 -41.33
N LEU A 440 -18.35 17.15 -41.77
CA LEU A 440 -17.37 17.90 -40.99
C LEU A 440 -17.80 19.36 -40.81
N ASN A 441 -18.36 19.99 -41.85
CA ASN A 441 -18.91 21.34 -41.79
C ASN A 441 -20.13 21.43 -40.85
N MET A 442 -21.03 20.44 -40.85
CA MET A 442 -22.16 20.37 -39.91
C MET A 442 -21.69 20.21 -38.45
N CYS A 443 -20.63 19.43 -38.21
CA CYS A 443 -20.06 19.25 -36.89
C CYS A 443 -19.37 20.53 -36.38
N GLN A 444 -18.74 21.30 -37.27
CA GLN A 444 -18.10 22.58 -36.93
C GLN A 444 -19.13 23.69 -36.67
N SER A 445 -20.20 23.80 -37.46
CA SER A 445 -21.25 24.81 -37.25
C SER A 445 -21.96 24.64 -35.90
N LEU A 446 -22.24 23.40 -35.49
CA LEU A 446 -22.80 23.07 -34.16
C LEU A 446 -21.86 23.42 -32.99
N GLN A 447 -20.54 23.44 -33.23
CA GLN A 447 -19.56 23.87 -32.23
C GLN A 447 -19.47 25.39 -32.13
N THR A 448 -19.56 26.14 -33.23
CA THR A 448 -19.53 27.62 -33.21
C THR A 448 -20.79 28.25 -32.63
N THR A 449 -21.98 27.68 -32.86
CA THR A 449 -23.23 28.19 -32.25
C THR A 449 -23.22 28.04 -30.72
N ARG A 450 -22.52 27.02 -30.19
CA ARG A 450 -22.34 26.80 -28.75
C ARG A 450 -21.44 27.85 -28.08
N THR A 451 -20.53 28.46 -28.83
CA THR A 451 -19.59 29.47 -28.32
C THR A 451 -20.17 30.89 -28.38
N GLN A 452 -21.02 31.19 -29.38
CA GLN A 452 -21.69 32.50 -29.49
C GLN A 452 -22.78 32.70 -28.42
N GLY A 453 -23.55 31.67 -28.06
CA GLY A 453 -24.57 31.76 -27.00
C GLY A 453 -24.03 31.94 -25.57
N LEU A 454 -22.72 31.75 -25.36
CA LEU A 454 -22.04 31.97 -24.08
C LEU A 454 -21.35 33.35 -23.97
N GLY A 455 -21.23 34.09 -25.08
CA GLY A 455 -20.63 35.43 -25.12
C GLY A 455 -21.61 36.58 -24.87
N GLU A 456 -22.90 36.40 -25.19
CA GLU A 456 -23.92 37.46 -25.03
C GLU A 456 -24.51 37.56 -23.62
N SER A 457 -24.22 36.59 -22.72
CA SER A 457 -24.72 36.63 -21.33
C SER A 457 -23.78 37.33 -20.33
N LEU A 458 -22.61 37.82 -20.75
CA LEU A 458 -21.61 38.41 -19.83
C LEU A 458 -21.14 39.83 -20.22
N GLY A 459 -21.86 40.53 -21.09
CA GLY A 459 -21.57 41.93 -21.47
C GLY A 459 -22.76 42.85 -21.25
N GLY A 460 -23.05 43.24 -20.01
CA GLY A 460 -24.10 44.23 -19.76
C GLY A 460 -24.32 44.55 -18.29
N LYS A 461 -23.51 45.48 -17.75
CA LYS A 461 -23.91 46.60 -16.87
C LYS A 461 -22.70 47.19 -16.14
N THR A 462 -22.09 48.19 -16.76
CA THR A 462 -21.40 49.30 -16.07
C THR A 462 -21.58 50.58 -16.88
N SER A 463 -22.60 51.36 -16.54
CA SER A 463 -22.81 52.79 -16.85
C SER A 463 -23.90 53.24 -15.87
N LEU A 464 -23.52 53.87 -14.75
CA LEU A 464 -23.64 55.32 -14.55
C LEU A 464 -25.07 55.81 -14.77
N ASP A 465 -25.73 56.19 -13.68
CA ASP A 465 -26.32 57.52 -13.62
C ASP A 465 -26.40 58.03 -12.17
N SER A 466 -25.82 59.21 -12.03
CA SER A 466 -25.86 60.12 -10.89
C SER A 466 -27.01 61.09 -11.07
N SER A 467 -27.82 61.28 -10.02
CA SER A 467 -28.51 62.53 -9.67
C SER A 467 -28.92 62.48 -8.21
#